data_AF-L7U6J7-F1
#
_entry.id   AF-L7U6J7-F1
#
_cell.length_a   1.000
_cell.length_b   1.000
_cell.length_c   1.000
_cell.angle_alpha   90.00
_cell.angle_beta   90.00
_cell.angle_gamma   90.00
#
_symmetry.space_group_name_H-M   'P 1'
#
loop_
_entity.id
_entity.type
_entity.pdbx_description
1 polymer ?
#
loop_
_entity_poly.entity_id
_entity_poly.type
_entity_poly.pdbx_seq_one_letter_code
_entity_poly.pdbx_strand_id
1 'polypeptide(L)'
;MTSPKTPPRTPTPGMAELVERLERAVTASLGSLGEGTKPLLDVVREGAKALEPGPGGARLSLKEREAWGVQLESTFQRLEDVMEGLQLAARAQAGGKRD
;
A
#
# COMPACT_ATOMS: atom_id res chain seq x y z
N MET A 1 -4.22 -47.71 -6.09
CA MET A 1 -3.28 -46.60 -5.90
C MET A 1 -3.96 -45.32 -6.39
N THR A 2 -4.52 -44.51 -5.49
CA THR A 2 -5.13 -43.21 -5.85
C THR A 2 -4.13 -42.11 -5.55
N SER A 3 -3.62 -41.46 -6.58
CA SER A 3 -2.71 -40.32 -6.46
C SER A 3 -3.40 -39.16 -5.74
N PRO A 4 -2.75 -38.50 -4.76
CA PRO A 4 -3.30 -37.31 -4.13
C PRO A 4 -3.31 -36.14 -5.11
N LYS A 5 -4.51 -35.62 -5.41
CA LYS A 5 -4.74 -34.40 -6.18
C LYS A 5 -4.27 -33.21 -5.35
N THR A 6 -3.10 -32.66 -5.68
CA THR A 6 -2.59 -31.44 -5.04
C THR A 6 -3.53 -30.28 -5.38
N PRO A 7 -3.98 -29.47 -4.39
CA PRO A 7 -4.78 -28.29 -4.68
C PRO A 7 -3.96 -27.27 -5.49
N PRO A 8 -4.57 -26.54 -6.44
CA PRO A 8 -3.88 -25.49 -7.17
C PRO A 8 -3.42 -24.41 -6.18
N ARG A 9 -2.12 -24.12 -6.15
CA ARG A 9 -1.59 -22.97 -5.42
C ARG A 9 -2.09 -21.73 -6.17
N THR A 10 -2.97 -20.94 -5.55
CA THR A 10 -3.27 -19.59 -6.05
C THR A 10 -1.94 -18.82 -6.13
N PRO A 11 -1.60 -18.20 -7.27
CA PRO A 11 -0.39 -17.42 -7.37
C PRO A 11 -0.44 -16.27 -6.37
N THR A 12 0.65 -16.10 -5.60
CA THR A 12 0.81 -14.95 -4.71
C THR A 12 0.91 -13.69 -5.58
N PRO A 13 0.13 -12.63 -5.30
CA PRO A 13 0.22 -11.39 -6.07
C PRO A 13 1.61 -10.77 -5.92
N GLY A 14 2.13 -10.21 -7.01
CA GLY A 14 3.39 -9.45 -6.98
C GLY A 14 3.24 -8.12 -6.25
N MET A 15 4.36 -7.50 -5.88
CA MET A 15 4.34 -6.23 -5.12
C MET A 15 3.61 -5.12 -5.89
N ALA A 16 3.81 -5.03 -7.20
CA ALA A 16 3.14 -4.03 -8.03
C ALA A 16 1.60 -4.15 -7.93
N GLU A 17 1.08 -5.37 -7.97
CA GLU A 17 -0.36 -5.62 -7.87
C GLU A 17 -0.90 -5.24 -6.48
N LEU A 18 -0.12 -5.51 -5.42
CA LEU A 18 -0.48 -5.12 -4.05
C LEU A 18 -0.54 -3.60 -3.90
N VAL A 19 0.39 -2.85 -4.49
CA VAL A 19 0.36 -1.38 -4.50
C VAL A 19 -0.88 -0.87 -5.24
N GLU A 20 -1.18 -1.39 -6.42
CA GLU A 20 -2.39 -0.99 -7.17
C GLU A 20 -3.70 -1.29 -6.41
N ARG A 21 -3.73 -2.38 -5.63
CA ARG A 21 -4.86 -2.69 -4.75
C ARG A 21 -4.96 -1.69 -3.61
N LEU A 22 -3.85 -1.32 -2.98
CA LEU A 22 -3.80 -0.32 -1.92
C LEU A 22 -4.29 1.05 -2.42
N GLU A 23 -3.78 1.52 -3.56
CA GLU A 23 -4.17 2.82 -4.14
C GLU A 23 -5.67 2.89 -4.42
N ARG A 24 -6.24 1.79 -4.95
CA ARG A 24 -7.70 1.68 -5.17
C ARG A 24 -8.47 1.69 -3.86
N ALA A 25 -8.01 0.96 -2.85
CA ALA A 25 -8.67 0.92 -1.55
C ALA A 25 -8.67 2.29 -0.85
N VAL A 26 -7.53 3.00 -0.89
CA VAL A 26 -7.39 4.35 -0.33
C VAL A 26 -8.28 5.34 -1.08
N THR A 27 -8.28 5.31 -2.42
CA THR A 27 -9.13 6.17 -3.25
C THR A 27 -10.62 5.91 -2.99
N ALA A 28 -11.04 4.64 -2.90
CA ALA A 28 -12.42 4.27 -2.62
C ALA A 28 -12.88 4.70 -1.21
N SER A 29 -11.97 4.66 -0.23
CA SER A 29 -12.29 5.00 1.16
C SER A 29 -12.31 6.50 1.42
N LEU A 30 -11.46 7.27 0.74
CA LEU A 30 -11.26 8.69 1.01
C LEU A 30 -11.89 9.63 -0.03
N GLY A 31 -12.27 9.13 -1.21
CA GLY A 31 -12.80 9.95 -2.29
C GLY A 31 -11.85 11.09 -2.65
N SER A 32 -12.36 12.34 -2.68
CA SER A 32 -11.56 13.53 -2.97
C SER A 32 -10.46 13.82 -1.94
N LEU A 33 -10.60 13.31 -0.70
CA LEU A 33 -9.56 13.46 0.33
C LEU A 33 -8.35 12.55 0.06
N GLY A 34 -8.48 11.57 -0.83
CA GLY A 34 -7.40 10.69 -1.25
C GLY A 34 -6.22 11.44 -1.89
N GLU A 35 -6.43 12.67 -2.42
CA GLU A 35 -5.32 13.49 -2.93
C GLU A 35 -4.22 13.74 -1.90
N GLY A 36 -4.58 13.87 -0.61
CA GLY A 36 -3.60 14.04 0.47
C GLY A 36 -2.70 12.82 0.71
N THR A 37 -3.08 11.65 0.20
CA THR A 37 -2.29 10.41 0.35
C THR A 37 -1.38 10.11 -0.84
N LYS A 38 -1.54 10.82 -1.97
CA LYS A 38 -0.76 10.59 -3.21
C LYS A 38 0.76 10.57 -2.99
N PRO A 39 1.37 11.54 -2.27
CA PRO A 39 2.82 11.54 -2.08
C PRO A 39 3.33 10.31 -1.33
N LEU A 40 2.54 9.75 -0.42
CA LEU A 40 2.90 8.55 0.33
C LEU A 40 2.74 7.29 -0.53
N LEU A 41 1.68 7.24 -1.35
CA LEU A 41 1.46 6.14 -2.30
C LEU A 41 2.53 6.10 -3.40
N ASP A 42 3.04 7.24 -3.85
CA ASP A 42 4.17 7.31 -4.79
C ASP A 42 5.44 6.68 -4.18
N VAL A 43 5.74 6.94 -2.90
CA VAL A 43 6.87 6.31 -2.22
C VAL A 43 6.70 4.78 -2.13
N VAL A 44 5.48 4.32 -1.83
CA VAL A 44 5.16 2.88 -1.80
C VAL A 44 5.35 2.25 -3.18
N ARG A 45 4.92 2.92 -4.24
CA ARG A 45 5.10 2.48 -5.64
C ARG A 45 6.57 2.38 -6.02
N GLU A 46 7.36 3.39 -5.70
CA GLU A 46 8.80 3.38 -5.99
C GLU A 46 9.54 2.29 -5.21
N GLY A 47 9.19 2.10 -3.93
CA GLY A 47 9.76 1.01 -3.12
C GLY A 47 9.41 -0.37 -3.66
N ALA A 48 8.17 -0.60 -4.13
CA ALA A 48 7.77 -1.84 -4.75
C ALA A 48 8.58 -2.14 -6.03
N LYS A 49 8.77 -1.15 -6.90
CA LYS A 49 9.61 -1.29 -8.11
C LYS A 49 11.07 -1.59 -7.78
N ALA A 50 11.59 -0.98 -6.72
CA ALA A 50 12.97 -1.15 -6.31
C ALA A 50 13.23 -2.53 -5.68
N LEU A 51 12.28 -3.02 -4.87
CA LEU A 51 12.39 -4.31 -4.18
C LEU A 51 12.09 -5.51 -5.08
N GLU A 52 11.13 -5.36 -5.99
CA GLU A 52 10.74 -6.35 -6.99
C GLU A 52 10.93 -5.78 -8.41
N PRO A 53 12.19 -5.64 -8.86
CA PRO A 53 12.47 -5.12 -10.20
C PRO A 53 11.97 -6.10 -11.26
N GLY A 54 11.42 -5.55 -12.34
CA GLY A 54 10.96 -6.34 -13.49
C GLY A 54 12.07 -7.09 -14.23
N PRO A 55 11.74 -7.85 -15.28
CA PRO A 55 12.71 -8.58 -16.09
C PRO A 55 13.83 -7.66 -16.60
N GLY A 56 15.08 -8.01 -16.31
CA GLY A 56 16.25 -7.19 -16.69
C GLY A 56 16.58 -6.03 -15.73
N GLY A 57 15.79 -5.82 -14.67
CA GLY A 57 16.07 -4.81 -13.66
C GLY A 57 17.17 -5.25 -12.69
N ALA A 58 17.97 -4.27 -12.24
CA ALA A 58 19.05 -4.50 -11.29
C ALA A 58 18.49 -4.83 -9.90
N ARG A 59 19.02 -5.88 -9.27
CA ARG A 59 18.70 -6.20 -7.88
C ARG A 59 19.46 -5.26 -6.96
N LEU A 60 18.75 -4.67 -6.00
CA LEU A 60 19.35 -3.91 -4.90
C LEU A 60 20.28 -4.76 -4.05
N SER A 61 21.33 -4.14 -3.52
CA SER A 61 22.15 -4.66 -2.45
C SER A 61 21.34 -4.83 -1.15
N LEU A 62 21.88 -5.59 -0.19
CA LEU A 62 21.22 -5.80 1.10
C LEU A 62 20.93 -4.46 1.82
N LYS A 63 21.93 -3.57 1.88
CA LYS A 63 21.81 -2.27 2.53
C LYS A 63 20.72 -1.39 1.89
N GLU A 64 20.61 -1.41 0.56
CA GLU A 64 19.57 -0.67 -0.15
C GLU A 64 18.18 -1.26 0.10
N ARG A 65 18.05 -2.58 0.20
CA ARG A 65 16.78 -3.23 0.58
C ARG A 65 16.36 -2.87 2.00
N GLU A 66 17.30 -2.87 2.94
CA GLU A 66 17.05 -2.46 4.33
C GLU A 66 16.61 -1.00 4.42
N ALA A 67 17.28 -0.10 3.68
CA ALA A 67 16.89 1.31 3.60
C ALA A 67 15.46 1.49 3.06
N TRP A 68 15.11 0.74 2.02
CA TRP A 68 13.73 0.70 1.52
C TRP A 68 12.74 0.14 2.55
N GLY A 69 13.12 -0.89 3.31
CA GLY A 69 12.31 -1.43 4.39
C GLY A 69 11.96 -0.36 5.44
N VAL A 70 12.97 0.36 5.93
CA VAL A 70 12.77 1.45 6.91
C VAL A 70 11.91 2.58 6.32
N GLN A 71 12.18 2.98 5.08
CA GLN A 71 11.43 4.04 4.41
C GLN A 71 9.96 3.66 4.22
N LEU A 72 9.68 2.42 3.80
CA LEU A 72 8.32 1.92 3.59
C LEU A 72 7.57 1.78 4.91
N GLU A 73 8.20 1.27 5.96
CA GLU A 73 7.61 1.20 7.30
C GLU A 73 7.16 2.58 7.79
N SER A 74 8.06 3.59 7.71
CA SER A 74 7.70 4.97 8.08
C SER A 74 6.59 5.55 7.20
N THR A 75 6.56 5.19 5.91
CA THR A 75 5.53 5.65 4.98
C THR A 75 4.16 5.06 5.31
N PHE A 76 4.10 3.77 5.66
CA PHE A 76 2.86 3.12 6.08
C PHE A 76 2.32 3.69 7.39
N GLN A 77 3.19 3.96 8.37
CA GLN A 77 2.79 4.62 9.60
C GLN A 77 2.18 6.00 9.34
N ARG A 78 2.78 6.81 8.45
CA ARG A 78 2.19 8.12 8.07
C ARG A 78 0.87 7.97 7.32
N LEU A 79 0.73 6.94 6.47
CA LEU A 79 -0.54 6.65 5.80
C LEU A 79 -1.63 6.33 6.83
N GLU A 80 -1.31 5.54 7.85
CA GLU A 80 -2.23 5.24 8.97
C GLU A 80 -2.65 6.51 9.71
N ASP A 81 -1.69 7.35 10.12
CA ASP A 81 -1.97 8.62 10.81
C ASP A 81 -2.88 9.54 9.98
N VAL A 82 -2.61 9.66 8.67
CA VAL A 82 -3.43 10.47 7.76
C VAL A 82 -4.83 9.90 7.62
N MET A 83 -4.96 8.58 7.44
CA MET A 83 -6.26 7.92 7.33
C MET A 83 -7.07 8.08 8.62
N GLU A 84 -6.45 7.96 9.79
CA GLU A 84 -7.09 8.19 11.09
C GLU A 84 -7.59 9.64 11.21
N GLY A 85 -6.72 10.61 10.89
CA GLY A 85 -7.07 12.03 10.92
C GLY A 85 -8.25 12.37 9.99
N LEU A 86 -8.30 11.78 8.80
CA LEU A 86 -9.42 11.95 7.86
C LEU A 86 -10.72 11.30 8.38
N GLN A 87 -10.65 10.12 8.99
CA GLN A 87 -11.81 9.50 9.62
C GLN A 87 -12.35 10.31 10.81
N LEU A 88 -11.47 10.88 11.63
CA LEU A 88 -11.84 11.76 12.74
C LEU A 88 -12.51 13.04 12.23
N ALA A 89 -11.94 13.68 11.20
CA ALA A 89 -12.54 14.87 10.58
C ALA A 89 -13.93 14.58 9.98
N ALA A 90 -14.10 13.43 9.30
CA ALA A 90 -15.40 13.02 8.77
C ALA A 90 -16.45 12.83 9.86
N ARG A 91 -16.08 12.22 11.00
CA ARG A 91 -16.98 12.07 12.16
C ARG A 91 -17.37 13.42 12.79
N ALA A 92 -16.41 14.34 12.92
CA ALA A 92 -16.68 15.69 13.43
C ALA A 92 -17.70 16.45 12.56
N GLN A 93 -17.56 16.34 11.23
CA GLN A 93 -18.51 16.93 10.29
C GLN A 93 -19.91 16.30 10.37
N ALA A 94 -19.99 14.99 10.60
CA ALA A 94 -21.27 14.29 10.78
C ALA A 94 -21.95 14.62 12.13
N GLY A 95 -21.17 14.86 13.19
CA GLY A 95 -21.67 15.20 14.52
C GLY A 95 -22.07 16.67 14.71
N GLY A 96 -21.51 17.58 13.91
CA GLY A 96 -21.79 19.03 13.97
C GLY A 96 -23.09 19.48 13.28
N LYS A 97 -23.77 18.60 12.54
CA LYS A 97 -25.04 18.92 11.85
C LYS A 97 -26.26 18.67 12.75
N ARG A 98 -26.21 19.21 13.97
CA ARG A 98 -27.34 19.29 14.91
C ARG A 98 -27.33 20.66 15.58
N ASP A 99 -27.71 21.68 14.82
CA ASP A 99 -28.28 22.93 15.35
C ASP A 99 -29.36 23.40 14.37
#